data_AF-A0A1H4E998-F1
#
_entry.id   AF-A0A1H4E998-F1
#
_cell.length_a   1.000
_cell.length_b   1.000
_cell.length_c   1.000
_cell.angle_alpha   90.00
_cell.angle_beta   90.00
_cell.angle_gamma   90.00
#
_symmetry.space_group_name_H-M   'P 1'
#
loop_
_entity.id
_entity.type
_entity.pdbx_description
1 polymer ?
#
loop_
_entity_poly.entity_id
_entity_poly.type
_entity_poly.pdbx_seq_one_letter_code
_entity_poly.pdbx_strand_id
1 'polypeptide(L)'
;MKTAILLLLSLFIGPNLQAQEKQKDTLFFNYNNKYIRTLVEMPNEFYIKDGSGASYGTFFFKEVKVLNNLKPKKNLCLKKFIRSSKYYDKNKEPQLDDYKLAFFLNNYIIFLTKRNKSEYIQVVAAVRIE
;
A
#
# COMPACT_ATOMS: atom_id res chain seq x y z
N MET A 1 -35.64 18.86 -55.65
CA MET A 1 -35.41 19.13 -54.22
C MET A 1 -35.07 17.77 -53.59
N LYS A 2 -33.80 17.31 -53.60
CA LYS A 2 -32.71 17.60 -52.64
C LYS A 2 -33.15 17.57 -51.16
N THR A 3 -33.24 16.38 -50.59
CA THR A 3 -33.14 16.08 -49.14
C THR A 3 -32.94 14.56 -49.00
N ALA A 4 -31.73 14.02 -49.15
CA ALA A 4 -30.72 13.87 -48.09
C ALA A 4 -31.29 13.25 -46.80
N ILE A 5 -31.46 11.92 -46.78
CA ILE A 5 -31.56 11.14 -45.54
C ILE A 5 -30.16 10.60 -45.26
N LEU A 6 -29.38 11.39 -44.53
CA LEU A 6 -28.02 11.04 -44.12
C LEU A 6 -28.07 10.16 -42.86
N LEU A 7 -27.54 8.95 -43.01
CA LEU A 7 -26.79 8.15 -42.03
C LEU A 7 -26.70 8.73 -40.60
N LEU A 8 -27.49 8.18 -39.69
CA LEU A 8 -27.41 8.40 -38.24
C LEU A 8 -27.12 7.06 -37.56
N LEU A 9 -25.91 6.51 -37.78
CA LEU A 9 -25.52 5.20 -37.23
C LEU A 9 -24.02 5.10 -36.90
N SER A 10 -23.39 6.20 -36.48
CA SER A 10 -21.94 6.23 -36.22
C SER A 10 -21.51 6.83 -34.88
N LEU A 11 -22.36 6.86 -33.85
CA LEU A 11 -22.04 7.52 -32.56
C LEU A 11 -21.78 6.60 -31.36
N PHE A 12 -21.70 5.27 -31.54
CA PHE A 12 -21.40 4.35 -30.42
C PHE A 12 -20.11 3.55 -30.60
N ILE A 13 -19.09 4.15 -31.22
CA ILE A 13 -17.70 3.66 -31.09
C ILE A 13 -16.92 4.72 -30.32
N GLY A 14 -17.37 5.02 -29.09
CA GLY A 14 -16.47 5.64 -28.12
C GLY A 14 -15.37 4.62 -27.81
N PRO A 15 -14.08 5.00 -27.77
CA PRO A 15 -13.06 4.08 -27.32
C PRO A 15 -13.45 3.62 -25.92
N ASN A 16 -13.55 2.30 -25.72
CA ASN A 16 -13.49 1.71 -24.40
C ASN A 16 -12.13 2.13 -23.82
N LEU A 17 -12.09 3.29 -23.16
CA LEU A 17 -11.04 3.69 -22.25
C LEU A 17 -11.13 2.72 -21.07
N GLN A 18 -10.69 1.48 -21.28
CA GLN A 18 -10.13 0.71 -20.19
C GLN A 18 -8.94 1.54 -19.73
N ALA A 19 -9.14 2.36 -18.70
CA ALA A 19 -8.06 2.92 -17.93
C ALA A 19 -7.13 1.75 -17.65
N GLN A 20 -5.95 1.73 -18.28
CA GLN A 20 -4.98 0.68 -18.05
C GLN A 20 -4.60 0.82 -16.59
N GLU A 21 -5.19 0.00 -15.72
CA GLU A 21 -4.76 -0.10 -14.34
C GLU A 21 -3.28 -0.48 -14.41
N LYS A 22 -2.42 0.51 -14.12
CA LYS A 22 -0.99 0.32 -14.18
C LYS A 22 -0.67 -0.82 -13.22
N GLN A 23 -0.08 -1.88 -13.76
CA GLN A 23 0.35 -3.01 -12.95
C GLN A 23 1.24 -2.47 -11.82
N LYS A 24 0.82 -2.71 -10.57
CA LYS A 24 1.55 -2.27 -9.39
C LYS A 24 2.79 -3.12 -9.19
N ASP A 25 3.90 -2.48 -8.85
CA ASP A 25 5.11 -3.19 -8.44
C ASP A 25 4.87 -3.87 -7.09
N THR A 26 5.54 -5.02 -6.89
CA THR A 26 5.44 -5.78 -5.63
C THR A 26 6.65 -5.53 -4.75
N LEU A 27 6.40 -5.15 -3.50
CA LEU A 27 7.42 -4.96 -2.46
C LEU A 27 7.29 -6.05 -1.40
N PHE A 28 8.41 -6.69 -1.07
CA PHE A 28 8.50 -7.64 0.02
C PHE A 28 9.35 -7.05 1.15
N PHE A 29 8.80 -7.02 2.36
CA PHE A 29 9.48 -6.55 3.55
C PHE A 29 9.63 -7.67 4.57
N ASN A 30 10.79 -7.76 5.22
CA ASN A 30 10.96 -8.68 6.33
C ASN A 30 10.07 -8.25 7.51
N TYR A 31 9.25 -9.17 8.03
CA TYR A 31 8.50 -8.97 9.26
C TYR A 31 9.47 -8.89 10.45
N ASN A 32 9.59 -7.72 11.04
CA ASN A 32 10.46 -7.48 12.19
C ASN A 32 9.61 -7.12 13.41
N ASN A 33 9.45 -8.05 14.35
CA ASN A 33 8.69 -7.87 15.59
C ASN A 33 9.24 -6.79 16.54
N LYS A 34 10.48 -6.32 16.35
CA LYS A 34 11.02 -5.16 17.09
C LYS A 34 10.57 -3.82 16.52
N TYR A 35 10.05 -3.82 15.31
CA TYR A 35 9.64 -2.61 14.58
C TYR A 35 8.15 -2.59 14.26
N ILE A 36 7.56 -3.76 14.03
CA ILE A 36 6.15 -3.99 13.78
C ILE A 36 5.53 -4.53 15.06
N ARG A 37 4.48 -3.86 15.54
CA ARG A 37 3.64 -4.27 16.68
C ARG A 37 2.23 -4.60 16.19
N THR A 38 1.59 -5.54 16.86
CA THR A 38 0.20 -5.95 16.67
C THR A 38 -0.50 -5.82 18.01
N LEU A 39 -1.77 -5.43 17.99
CA LEU A 39 -2.60 -5.36 19.20
C LEU A 39 -3.43 -6.63 19.31
N VAL A 40 -3.71 -7.09 20.53
CA VAL A 40 -4.47 -8.34 20.76
C VAL A 40 -5.89 -8.18 20.24
N GLU A 41 -6.46 -6.99 20.40
CA GLU A 41 -7.80 -6.60 19.99
C GLU A 41 -7.93 -6.43 18.48
N MET A 42 -6.80 -6.15 17.80
CA MET A 42 -6.73 -5.90 16.36
C MET A 42 -5.58 -6.71 15.73
N PRO A 43 -5.67 -8.05 15.70
CA PRO A 43 -4.57 -8.92 15.29
C PRO A 43 -4.20 -8.78 13.80
N ASN A 44 -5.13 -8.26 12.99
CA ASN A 44 -4.96 -8.04 11.55
C ASN A 44 -4.37 -6.67 11.21
N GLU A 45 -3.96 -5.89 12.22
CA GLU A 45 -3.40 -4.56 12.07
C GLU A 45 -1.95 -4.52 12.57
N PHE A 46 -1.04 -4.17 11.67
CA PHE A 46 0.39 -4.13 11.91
C PHE A 46 0.87 -2.67 11.97
N TYR A 47 1.04 -2.18 13.18
CA TYR A 47 1.52 -0.84 13.47
C TYR A 47 3.05 -0.80 13.45
N ILE A 48 3.62 0.34 13.09
CA ILE A 48 5.08 0.54 13.09
C ILE A 48 5.51 1.43 14.25
N LYS A 49 6.75 1.24 14.73
CA LYS A 49 7.33 2.02 15.84
C LYS A 49 7.47 3.52 15.53
N ASP A 50 7.66 3.87 14.26
CA ASP A 50 7.85 5.27 13.83
C ASP A 50 6.51 5.97 13.50
N GLY A 51 5.36 5.32 13.71
CA GLY A 51 4.05 5.92 13.45
C GLY A 51 3.77 7.08 14.40
N SER A 52 3.07 8.10 13.90
CA SER A 52 2.91 9.38 14.63
C SER A 52 2.00 9.31 15.85
N GLY A 53 1.15 8.28 15.94
CA GLY A 53 0.20 8.10 17.04
C GLY A 53 -1.13 8.82 16.81
N ALA A 54 -2.05 8.66 17.77
CA ALA A 54 -3.46 9.05 17.62
C ALA A 54 -3.64 10.54 17.28
N SER A 55 -2.87 11.42 17.92
CA SER A 55 -2.97 12.87 17.76
C SER A 55 -2.71 13.40 16.34
N TYR A 56 -2.06 12.60 15.47
CA TYR A 56 -1.71 12.99 14.10
C TYR A 56 -2.33 12.08 13.03
N GLY A 57 -3.07 11.05 13.45
CA GLY A 57 -3.41 9.90 12.63
C GLY A 57 -2.33 8.83 12.67
N THR A 58 -2.75 7.58 12.90
CA THR A 58 -1.83 6.45 13.06
C THR A 58 -1.77 5.60 11.80
N PHE A 59 -0.59 5.51 11.18
CA PHE A 59 -0.29 4.57 10.12
C PHE A 59 -0.27 3.12 10.64
N PHE A 60 -0.86 2.23 9.85
CA PHE A 60 -0.73 0.80 10.03
C PHE A 60 -0.87 0.08 8.67
N PHE A 61 -0.39 -1.16 8.64
CA PHE A 61 -0.72 -2.09 7.57
C PHE A 61 -1.92 -2.93 8.00
N LYS A 62 -2.93 -3.03 7.13
CA LYS A 62 -4.06 -3.94 7.33
C LYS A 62 -3.85 -5.21 6.53
N GLU A 63 -4.02 -6.36 7.16
CA GLU A 63 -3.99 -7.65 6.49
C GLU A 63 -5.07 -7.73 5.40
N VAL A 64 -4.69 -8.28 4.24
CA VAL A 64 -5.60 -8.64 3.16
C VAL A 64 -5.75 -10.14 3.07
N LYS A 65 -4.63 -10.86 2.98
CA LYS A 65 -4.58 -12.32 2.90
C LYS A 65 -3.19 -12.83 3.21
N VAL A 66 -3.12 -14.10 3.61
CA VAL A 66 -1.85 -14.83 3.78
C VAL A 66 -1.64 -15.75 2.59
N LEU A 67 -0.45 -15.72 2.02
CA LEU A 67 -0.02 -16.61 0.94
C LEU A 67 1.19 -17.42 1.39
N ASN A 68 1.31 -18.62 0.81
CA ASN A 68 2.44 -19.50 1.02
C ASN A 68 3.23 -19.68 -0.28
N ASN A 69 4.47 -20.16 -0.15
CA ASN A 69 5.31 -20.60 -1.28
C ASN A 69 5.67 -19.51 -2.31
N LEU A 70 5.64 -18.23 -1.93
CA LEU A 70 6.22 -17.18 -2.77
C LEU A 70 7.74 -17.29 -2.77
N LYS A 71 8.38 -16.89 -3.88
CA LYS A 71 9.84 -16.89 -4.05
C LYS A 71 10.34 -15.50 -4.46
N PRO A 72 10.27 -14.49 -3.57
CA PRO A 72 10.70 -13.15 -3.91
C PRO A 72 12.21 -13.11 -4.17
N LYS A 73 12.63 -12.34 -5.17
CA LYS A 73 14.05 -12.15 -5.49
C LYS A 73 14.79 -11.38 -4.38
N LYS A 74 14.09 -10.50 -3.66
CA LYS A 74 14.67 -9.62 -2.63
C LYS A 74 13.63 -9.31 -1.56
N ASN A 75 14.06 -9.35 -0.29
CA ASN A 75 13.30 -8.80 0.83
C ASN A 75 13.99 -7.55 1.36
N LEU A 76 13.22 -6.47 1.52
CA LEU A 76 13.66 -5.18 2.03
C LEU A 76 13.51 -5.11 3.56
N CYS A 77 14.28 -4.23 4.19
CA CYS A 77 14.09 -3.87 5.59
C CYS A 77 13.09 -2.71 5.67
N LEU A 78 11.89 -2.95 6.20
CA LEU A 78 10.81 -1.96 6.29
C LEU A 78 11.28 -0.67 7.00
N LYS A 79 11.92 -0.80 8.16
CA LYS A 79 12.47 0.34 8.92
C LYS A 79 13.43 1.17 8.09
N LYS A 80 14.35 0.53 7.36
CA LYS A 80 15.32 1.24 6.52
C LYS A 80 14.62 1.95 5.38
N PHE A 81 13.67 1.28 4.72
CA PHE A 81 12.87 1.84 3.63
C PHE A 81 12.12 3.11 4.06
N ILE A 82 11.34 3.02 5.14
CA ILE A 82 10.55 4.15 5.67
C ILE A 82 11.46 5.31 6.06
N ARG A 83 12.52 5.05 6.84
CA ARG A 83 13.42 6.12 7.31
C ARG A 83 14.30 6.73 6.21
N SER A 84 14.45 6.05 5.07
CA SER A 84 15.11 6.62 3.88
C SER A 84 14.16 7.36 2.95
N SER A 85 12.84 7.27 3.20
CA SER A 85 11.85 7.95 2.38
C SER A 85 11.77 9.43 2.72
N LYS A 86 11.27 10.23 1.77
CA LYS A 86 10.96 11.66 1.99
C LYS A 86 9.86 11.92 3.03
N TYR A 87 9.17 10.87 3.49
CA TYR A 87 8.06 10.97 4.44
C TYR A 87 8.53 10.89 5.89
N TYR A 88 9.80 10.55 6.13
CA TYR A 88 10.39 10.48 7.46
C TYR A 88 11.45 11.57 7.63
N ASP A 89 11.33 12.35 8.70
CA ASP A 89 12.32 13.32 9.12
C ASP A 89 12.50 13.24 10.64
N LYS A 90 13.67 12.79 11.08
CA LYS A 90 14.00 12.63 12.49
C LYS A 90 13.97 13.96 13.28
N ASN A 91 14.02 15.10 12.60
CA ASN A 91 14.07 16.42 13.22
C ASN A 91 12.69 17.11 13.28
N LYS A 92 11.60 16.43 12.88
CA LYS A 92 10.23 16.95 12.91
C LYS A 92 9.37 16.26 13.96
N GLU A 93 8.31 16.96 14.35
CA GLU A 93 7.23 16.40 15.17
C GLU A 93 5.89 16.58 14.44
N PRO A 94 5.22 15.49 14.03
CA PRO A 94 5.71 14.11 14.10
C PRO A 94 6.88 13.84 13.14
N GLN A 95 7.65 12.77 13.43
CA GLN A 95 8.79 12.38 12.58
C GLN A 95 8.35 11.75 11.26
N LEU A 96 7.12 11.25 11.18
CA LEU A 96 6.57 10.56 10.02
C LEU A 96 5.33 11.29 9.51
N ASP A 97 5.22 11.44 8.20
CA ASP A 97 3.98 11.84 7.54
C ASP A 97 3.17 10.57 7.19
N ASP A 98 2.36 10.11 8.15
CA ASP A 98 1.61 8.84 8.08
C ASP A 98 0.69 8.78 6.85
N TYR A 99 -0.01 9.88 6.53
CA TYR A 99 -0.89 9.96 5.37
C TYR A 99 -0.13 9.86 4.05
N LYS A 100 0.93 10.66 3.88
CA LYS A 100 1.70 10.63 2.63
C LYS A 100 2.41 9.29 2.46
N LEU A 101 2.90 8.68 3.54
CA LEU A 101 3.46 7.34 3.49
C LEU A 101 2.40 6.31 3.04
N ALA A 102 1.21 6.32 3.64
CA ALA A 102 0.14 5.39 3.28
C ALA A 102 -0.30 5.56 1.81
N PHE A 103 -0.53 6.80 1.39
CA PHE A 103 -0.88 7.12 0.01
C PHE A 103 0.18 6.63 -0.97
N PHE A 104 1.45 6.85 -0.67
CA PHE A 104 2.57 6.36 -1.47
C PHE A 104 2.60 4.83 -1.56
N LEU A 105 2.53 4.16 -0.41
CA LEU A 105 2.61 2.69 -0.33
C LEU A 105 1.42 2.00 -0.99
N ASN A 106 0.26 2.64 -1.08
CA ASN A 106 -0.91 2.10 -1.79
C ASN A 106 -0.75 2.02 -3.32
N ASN A 107 0.34 2.55 -3.88
CA ASN A 107 0.74 2.31 -5.27
C ASN A 107 1.47 0.97 -5.50
N TYR A 108 1.71 0.20 -4.44
CA TYR A 108 2.42 -1.09 -4.49
C TYR A 108 1.55 -2.24 -4.01
N ILE A 109 1.88 -3.47 -4.43
CA ILE A 109 1.44 -4.69 -3.75
C ILE A 109 2.48 -4.99 -2.67
N ILE A 110 2.05 -5.07 -1.40
CA ILE A 110 2.99 -5.17 -0.28
C ILE A 110 2.81 -6.52 0.42
N PHE A 111 3.93 -7.19 0.69
CA PHE A 111 4.00 -8.39 1.51
C PHE A 111 4.91 -8.18 2.71
N LEU A 112 4.44 -8.59 3.89
CA LEU A 112 5.27 -8.81 5.07
C LEU A 112 5.66 -10.30 5.13
N THR A 113 6.96 -10.56 4.99
CA THR A 113 7.54 -11.92 4.96
C THR A 113 7.94 -12.34 6.38
N LYS A 114 7.35 -13.40 6.92
CA LYS A 114 7.74 -13.97 8.22
C LYS A 114 9.12 -14.65 8.13
N ARG A 115 9.77 -14.87 9.30
CA ARG A 115 11.17 -15.35 9.40
C ARG A 115 11.42 -16.69 8.72
N ASN A 116 10.42 -17.58 8.66
CA ASN A 116 10.51 -18.87 7.97
C ASN A 116 10.48 -18.75 6.44
N LYS A 117 10.22 -17.54 5.88
CA LYS A 117 10.04 -17.28 4.44
C LYS A 117 9.02 -18.18 3.73
N SER A 118 8.17 -18.85 4.49
CA SER A 118 7.10 -19.68 3.95
C SER A 118 5.77 -18.94 3.96
N GLU A 119 5.61 -17.97 4.87
CA GLU A 119 4.39 -17.19 5.07
C GLU A 119 4.58 -15.73 4.65
N TYR A 120 3.67 -15.26 3.79
CA TYR A 120 3.68 -13.95 3.17
C TYR A 120 2.33 -13.27 3.41
N ILE A 121 2.32 -12.25 4.27
CA ILE A 121 1.11 -11.53 4.61
C ILE A 121 0.96 -10.37 3.63
N GLN A 122 0.02 -10.46 2.70
CA GLN A 122 -0.34 -9.32 1.87
C GLN A 122 -1.03 -8.27 2.72
N VAL A 123 -0.60 -7.02 2.58
CA VAL A 123 -1.15 -5.90 3.33
C VAL A 123 -1.45 -4.70 2.45
N VAL A 124 -2.34 -3.84 2.94
CA VAL A 124 -2.57 -2.48 2.41
C VAL A 124 -2.19 -1.45 3.46
N ALA A 125 -1.75 -0.28 3.03
CA ALA A 125 -1.42 0.81 3.94
C ALA A 125 -2.68 1.61 4.29
N ALA A 126 -2.87 1.89 5.57
CA ALA A 126 -4.02 2.61 6.09
C ALA A 126 -3.60 3.61 7.17
N VAL A 127 -4.47 4.60 7.40
CA VAL A 127 -4.34 5.56 8.49
C VAL A 127 -5.67 5.59 9.25
N ARG A 128 -5.59 5.57 10.57
CA ARG A 128 -6.74 5.78 11.47
C ARG A 128 -6.64 7.16 12.09
N ILE A 129 -7.73 7.91 12.02
CA ILE A 129 -7.93 9.16 12.75
C ILE A 129 -8.87 8.82 13.90
N GLU A 130 -8.50 9.21 15.11
CA GLU A 130 -9.37 9.13 16.30
C GLU A 130 -10.02 10.49 16.57
#